data_AF-A0A377TQM4-F1
#
_entry.id   AF-A0A377TQM4-F1
#
_cell.length_a   1.000
_cell.length_b   1.000
_cell.length_c   1.000
_cell.angle_alpha   90.00
_cell.angle_beta   90.00
_cell.angle_gamma   90.00
#
_symmetry.space_group_name_H-M   'P 1'
#
loop_
_entity.id
_entity.type
_entity.pdbx_description
1 polymer ?
#
loop_
_entity_poly.entity_id
_entity_poly.type
_entity_poly.pdbx_seq_one_letter_code
_entity_poly.pdbx_strand_id
1 'polypeptide(L)'
;MNMTDKSLFMQNDRLSLYARKHTSYADNIIATAGDLLRRGAANLGVFIFYGMRALLILYLTNQLKYDDNHAYALFSAYCSLVYVTPILGGYLADKLLGNRMAVMLGALLMAIGHLVLGPAKPLRFSCTCRWRSSSAATVV
;
A
#
# COMPACT_ATOMS: atom_id res chain seq x y z
N MET A 1 -1.71 -12.24 65.51
CA MET A 1 -1.31 -12.34 64.08
C MET A 1 0.15 -12.69 64.02
N ASN A 2 0.45 -13.92 63.60
CA ASN A 2 1.80 -14.49 63.65
C ASN A 2 2.72 -13.80 62.63
N MET A 3 4.02 -13.79 62.93
CA MET A 3 5.08 -13.22 62.08
C MET A 3 5.07 -13.82 60.65
N THR A 4 4.55 -15.05 60.49
CA THR A 4 4.38 -15.77 59.24
C THR A 4 3.27 -15.23 58.32
N ASP A 5 2.25 -14.55 58.85
CA ASP A 5 1.19 -13.94 58.01
C ASP A 5 1.67 -12.66 57.32
N LYS A 6 2.50 -11.87 58.02
CA LYS A 6 3.01 -10.61 57.47
C LYS A 6 3.98 -10.84 56.30
N SER A 7 4.78 -11.90 56.35
CA SER A 7 5.68 -12.24 55.24
C SER A 7 4.92 -12.76 54.02
N LEU A 8 3.85 -13.55 54.21
CA LEU A 8 2.98 -13.98 53.13
C LEU A 8 2.19 -12.82 52.49
N PHE A 9 1.75 -11.84 53.29
CA PHE A 9 1.08 -10.64 52.78
C PHE A 9 2.04 -9.78 51.93
N MET A 10 3.28 -9.58 52.40
CA MET A 10 4.32 -8.85 51.65
C MET A 10 4.75 -9.57 50.35
N GLN A 11 4.68 -10.90 50.31
CA GLN A 11 4.95 -11.70 49.11
C GLN A 11 3.79 -11.59 48.09
N ASN A 12 2.54 -11.60 48.54
CA ASN A 12 1.35 -11.44 47.68
C ASN A 12 1.26 -10.05 47.04
N ASP A 13 1.59 -8.98 47.77
CA ASP A 13 1.64 -7.61 47.22
C ASP A 13 2.74 -7.45 46.17
N ARG A 14 3.88 -8.13 46.35
CA ARG A 14 4.93 -8.16 45.33
C ARG A 14 4.48 -8.93 44.10
N LEU A 15 3.83 -10.09 44.26
CA LEU A 15 3.31 -10.88 43.15
C LEU A 15 2.25 -10.13 42.33
N SER A 16 1.36 -9.38 42.97
CA SER A 16 0.36 -8.55 42.27
C SER A 16 0.99 -7.38 41.50
N LEU A 17 2.05 -6.77 42.04
CA LEU A 17 2.85 -5.76 41.35
C LEU A 17 3.63 -6.34 40.15
N TYR A 18 4.22 -7.53 40.30
CA TYR A 18 4.87 -8.23 39.19
C TYR A 18 3.88 -8.59 38.08
N ALA A 19 2.67 -9.07 38.43
CA ALA A 19 1.61 -9.37 37.48
C ALA A 19 1.12 -8.11 36.73
N ARG A 20 0.94 -6.98 37.43
CA ARG A 20 0.57 -5.69 36.79
C ARG A 20 1.66 -5.14 35.87
N LYS A 21 2.94 -5.33 36.21
CA LYS A 21 4.05 -4.88 35.35
C LYS A 21 4.10 -5.69 34.05
N HIS A 22 3.76 -6.99 34.13
CA HIS A 22 3.73 -7.89 32.99
C HIS A 22 2.61 -7.54 31.99
N THR A 23 1.42 -7.17 32.47
CA THR A 23 0.32 -6.74 31.59
C THR A 23 0.62 -5.40 30.92
N SER A 24 1.17 -4.42 31.64
CA SER A 24 1.64 -3.18 31.00
C SER A 24 2.72 -3.45 29.95
N TYR A 25 3.72 -4.28 30.23
CA TYR A 25 4.77 -4.55 29.25
C TYR A 25 4.22 -5.15 27.95
N ALA A 26 3.23 -6.04 28.05
CA ALA A 26 2.54 -6.59 26.89
C ALA A 26 1.78 -5.51 26.10
N ASP A 27 1.05 -4.61 26.78
CA ASP A 27 0.30 -3.53 26.13
C ASP A 27 1.24 -2.52 25.43
N ASN A 28 2.39 -2.21 26.02
CA ASN A 28 3.43 -1.36 25.41
C ASN A 28 3.95 -1.97 24.10
N ILE A 29 4.25 -3.27 24.11
CA ILE A 29 4.81 -3.97 22.96
C ILE A 29 3.79 -3.99 21.82
N ILE A 30 2.52 -4.24 22.11
CA ILE A 30 1.46 -4.24 21.10
C ILE A 30 1.28 -2.85 20.50
N ALA A 31 1.26 -1.79 21.33
CA ALA A 31 1.17 -0.42 20.86
C ALA A 31 2.38 -0.03 19.99
N THR A 32 3.59 -0.37 20.43
CA THR A 32 4.83 -0.08 19.69
C THR A 32 4.91 -0.89 18.39
N ALA A 33 4.44 -2.14 18.39
CA ALA A 33 4.38 -2.97 17.19
C ALA A 33 3.39 -2.41 16.16
N GLY A 34 2.24 -1.88 16.60
CA GLY A 34 1.28 -1.20 15.74
C GLY A 34 1.86 0.05 15.06
N ASP A 35 2.59 0.87 15.81
CA ASP A 35 3.26 2.06 15.29
C ASP A 35 4.40 1.72 14.32
N LEU A 36 5.19 0.67 14.62
CA LEU A 36 6.23 0.17 13.73
C LEU A 36 5.65 -0.42 12.45
N LEU A 37 4.55 -1.17 12.53
CA LEU A 37 3.84 -1.68 11.36
C LEU A 37 3.25 -0.56 10.52
N ARG A 38 2.70 0.50 11.14
CA ARG A 38 2.16 1.66 10.41
C ARG A 38 3.24 2.47 9.70
N ARG A 39 4.40 2.64 10.34
CA ARG A 39 5.59 3.27 9.73
C ARG A 39 6.19 2.38 8.62
N GLY A 40 6.21 1.06 8.81
CA GLY A 40 6.67 0.10 7.81
C GLY A 40 5.75 0.04 6.58
N ALA A 41 4.44 0.06 6.78
CA ALA A 41 3.45 0.03 5.70
C ALA A 41 3.52 1.26 4.78
N ALA A 42 3.91 2.43 5.32
CA ALA A 42 4.14 3.63 4.51
C ALA A 42 5.31 3.47 3.52
N ASN A 43 6.36 2.76 3.92
CA ASN A 43 7.53 2.50 3.07
C ASN A 43 7.31 1.34 2.09
N LEU A 44 6.30 0.51 2.34
CA LEU A 44 5.97 -0.63 1.48
C LEU A 44 5.57 -0.19 0.06
N GLY A 45 4.84 0.92 -0.08
CA GLY A 45 4.46 1.43 -1.41
C GLY A 45 5.68 1.81 -2.25
N VAL A 46 6.67 2.44 -1.62
CA VAL A 46 7.95 2.80 -2.25
C VAL A 46 8.74 1.55 -2.64
N PHE A 47 8.76 0.53 -1.77
CA PHE A 47 9.37 -0.76 -2.06
C PHE A 47 8.72 -1.45 -3.28
N ILE A 48 7.39 -1.49 -3.33
CA ILE A 48 6.66 -2.09 -4.46
C ILE A 48 6.88 -1.28 -5.75
N PHE A 49 6.97 0.05 -5.69
CA PHE A 49 7.24 0.89 -6.85
C PHE A 49 8.61 0.61 -7.48
N TYR A 50 9.66 0.51 -6.64
CA TYR A 50 10.99 0.13 -7.13
C TYR A 50 11.04 -1.33 -7.58
N GLY A 51 10.32 -2.23 -6.90
CA GLY A 51 10.19 -3.64 -7.27
C GLY A 51 9.53 -3.86 -8.65
N MET A 52 8.44 -3.15 -8.95
CA MET A 52 7.78 -3.24 -10.26
C MET A 52 8.68 -2.76 -11.40
N ARG A 53 9.48 -1.71 -11.17
CA ARG A 53 10.47 -1.23 -12.16
C ARG A 53 11.59 -2.25 -12.38
N ALA A 54 12.06 -2.91 -11.31
CA ALA A 54 13.08 -3.95 -11.40
C ALA A 54 12.58 -5.23 -12.12
N LEU A 55 11.33 -5.63 -11.89
CA LEU A 55 10.74 -6.79 -12.55
C LEU A 55 10.55 -6.57 -14.06
N LEU A 56 10.23 -5.33 -14.48
CA LEU A 56 10.06 -5.00 -15.89
C LEU A 56 11.34 -5.24 -16.71
N ILE A 57 12.48 -4.74 -16.24
CA ILE A 57 13.76 -4.92 -16.94
C ILE A 57 14.20 -6.39 -16.94
N LEU A 58 13.97 -7.11 -15.83
CA LEU A 58 14.26 -8.53 -15.73
C LEU A 58 13.41 -9.37 -16.70
N TYR A 59 12.16 -8.99 -16.92
CA TYR A 59 11.26 -9.67 -17.86
C TYR A 59 11.70 -9.47 -19.33
N LEU A 60 12.11 -8.25 -19.68
CA LEU A 60 12.59 -7.90 -21.02
C LEU A 60 13.83 -8.72 -21.42
N THR A 61 14.76 -8.93 -20.48
CA THR A 61 15.99 -9.68 -20.73
C THR A 61 15.77 -11.19 -20.72
N ASN A 62 14.93 -11.73 -19.82
CA ASN A 62 14.74 -13.19 -19.68
C ASN A 62 13.73 -13.78 -20.68
N GLN A 63 12.60 -13.13 -20.92
CA GLN A 63 11.51 -13.72 -21.72
C GLN A 63 11.56 -13.27 -23.18
N LEU A 64 11.89 -12.00 -23.43
CA LEU A 64 11.93 -11.45 -24.78
C LEU A 64 13.34 -11.49 -25.42
N LYS A 65 14.39 -11.87 -24.66
CA LYS A 65 15.79 -11.96 -25.12
C LYS A 65 16.24 -10.73 -25.93
N TYR A 66 15.83 -9.54 -25.51
CA TYR A 66 16.28 -8.30 -26.14
C TYR A 66 17.75 -8.03 -25.82
N ASP A 67 18.45 -7.38 -26.76
CA ASP A 67 19.79 -6.82 -26.53
C ASP A 67 19.75 -5.80 -25.38
N ASP A 68 20.80 -5.77 -24.56
CA ASP A 68 20.86 -4.94 -23.35
C ASP A 68 20.57 -3.46 -23.65
N ASN A 69 21.10 -2.94 -24.77
CA ASN A 69 20.88 -1.55 -25.17
C ASN A 69 19.41 -1.26 -25.48
N HIS A 70 18.73 -2.21 -26.14
CA HIS A 70 17.32 -2.08 -26.47
C HIS A 70 16.43 -2.18 -25.23
N ALA A 71 16.78 -3.05 -24.28
CA ALA A 71 16.05 -3.21 -23.03
C ALA A 71 16.06 -1.92 -22.18
N TYR A 72 17.22 -1.25 -22.08
CA TYR A 72 17.33 0.03 -21.37
C TYR A 72 16.61 1.19 -22.08
N ALA A 73 16.65 1.23 -23.41
CA ALA A 73 15.90 2.22 -24.19
C ALA A 73 14.39 2.10 -23.96
N LEU A 74 13.86 0.87 -23.94
CA LEU A 74 12.44 0.62 -23.66
C LEU A 74 12.06 0.95 -22.21
N PHE A 75 12.92 0.59 -21.25
CA PHE A 75 12.70 0.87 -19.83
C PHE A 75 12.64 2.37 -19.52
N SER A 76 13.55 3.16 -20.10
CA SER A 76 13.58 4.62 -19.92
C SER A 76 12.38 5.30 -20.58
N ALA A 77 12.00 4.87 -21.79
CA ALA A 77 10.78 5.32 -22.45
C ALA A 77 9.54 5.06 -21.58
N TYR A 78 9.39 3.84 -21.05
CA TYR A 78 8.30 3.49 -20.14
C TYR A 78 8.26 4.39 -18.89
N CYS A 79 9.41 4.61 -18.25
CA CYS A 79 9.48 5.48 -17.06
C CYS A 79 9.03 6.91 -17.37
N SER A 80 9.46 7.47 -18.51
CA SER A 80 9.06 8.83 -18.91
C SER A 80 7.55 8.95 -19.13
N LEU A 81 6.92 7.97 -19.77
CA LEU A 81 5.47 7.93 -19.99
C LEU A 81 4.68 7.89 -18.67
N VAL A 82 5.12 7.05 -17.72
CA VAL A 82 4.48 6.94 -16.40
C VAL A 82 4.54 8.26 -15.63
N TYR A 83 5.64 9.01 -15.71
CA TYR A 83 5.76 10.33 -15.08
C TYR A 83 4.99 11.43 -15.81
N VAL A 84 4.89 11.36 -17.14
CA VAL A 84 4.17 12.34 -17.96
C VAL A 84 2.64 12.19 -17.81
N THR A 85 2.15 10.98 -17.57
CA THR A 85 0.71 10.68 -17.42
C THR A 85 -0.01 11.51 -16.33
N PRO A 86 0.48 11.62 -15.07
CA PRO A 86 -0.16 12.46 -14.05
C PRO A 86 -0.04 13.96 -14.35
N ILE A 87 1.05 14.40 -14.99
CA ILE A 87 1.22 15.81 -15.40
C ILE A 87 0.18 16.19 -16.45
N LEU A 88 -0.01 15.34 -17.47
CA LEU A 88 -1.09 15.50 -18.44
C LEU A 88 -2.45 15.46 -17.75
N GLY A 89 -2.68 14.52 -16.82
CA GLY A 89 -3.92 14.42 -16.07
C GLY A 89 -4.29 15.69 -15.30
N GLY A 90 -3.32 16.30 -14.60
CA GLY A 90 -3.51 17.57 -13.90
C GLY A 90 -3.79 18.73 -14.85
N TYR A 91 -3.00 18.87 -15.92
CA TYR A 91 -3.20 19.94 -16.90
C TYR A 91 -4.56 19.85 -17.62
N LEU A 92 -5.02 18.63 -17.94
CA LEU A 92 -6.34 18.38 -18.51
C LEU A 92 -7.47 18.70 -17.50
N ALA A 93 -7.26 18.46 -16.20
CA ALA A 93 -8.22 18.79 -15.16
C ALA A 93 -8.39 20.32 -14.98
N ASP A 94 -7.29 21.06 -15.09
CA ASP A 94 -7.28 22.51 -14.89
C ASP A 94 -7.82 23.28 -16.10
N LYS A 95 -7.53 22.84 -17.34
CA LYS A 95 -7.91 23.61 -18.54
C LYS A 95 -9.25 23.25 -19.15
N LEU A 96 -9.66 21.97 -19.15
CA LEU A 96 -10.73 21.56 -20.08
C LEU A 96 -12.12 21.38 -19.47
N LEU A 97 -12.33 20.75 -18.30
CA LEU A 97 -13.71 20.32 -17.96
C LEU A 97 -14.13 20.33 -16.47
N GLY A 98 -13.33 20.86 -15.56
CA GLY A 98 -13.65 20.82 -14.12
C GLY A 98 -13.60 19.40 -13.53
N ASN A 99 -13.43 19.33 -12.21
CA ASN A 99 -13.01 18.13 -11.46
C ASN A 99 -13.80 16.83 -11.79
N ARG A 100 -15.10 16.94 -12.14
CA ARG A 100 -15.94 15.76 -12.43
C ARG A 100 -15.62 15.05 -13.74
N MET A 101 -15.17 15.79 -14.75
CA MET A 101 -14.90 15.23 -16.08
C MET A 101 -13.49 14.64 -16.19
N ALA A 102 -12.52 15.12 -15.41
CA ALA A 102 -11.19 14.50 -15.30
C ALA A 102 -11.28 13.05 -14.80
N VAL A 103 -12.15 12.80 -13.82
CA VAL A 103 -12.44 11.45 -13.32
C VAL A 103 -13.11 10.58 -14.39
N MET A 104 -14.01 11.15 -15.19
CA MET A 104 -14.64 10.42 -16.30
C MET A 104 -13.66 10.07 -17.43
N LEU A 105 -12.68 10.92 -17.73
CA LEU A 105 -11.64 10.63 -18.71
C LEU A 105 -10.76 9.44 -18.26
N GLY A 106 -10.36 9.41 -16.98
CA GLY A 106 -9.63 8.28 -16.39
C GLY A 106 -10.44 6.99 -16.42
N ALA A 107 -11.74 7.06 -16.10
CA ALA A 107 -12.65 5.91 -16.18
C ALA A 107 -12.84 5.41 -17.62
N LEU A 108 -12.92 6.31 -18.61
CA LEU A 108 -12.99 5.96 -20.03
C LEU A 108 -11.72 5.26 -20.50
N LEU A 109 -10.54 5.77 -20.13
CA LEU A 109 -9.26 5.15 -20.46
C LEU A 109 -9.15 3.74 -19.87
N MET A 110 -9.63 3.57 -18.63
CA MET A 110 -9.69 2.26 -17.93
C MET A 110 -10.65 1.29 -18.65
N ALA A 111 -11.82 1.78 -19.09
CA ALA A 111 -12.79 1.00 -19.84
C ALA A 111 -12.23 0.57 -21.20
N ILE A 112 -11.55 1.47 -21.92
CA ILE A 112 -10.90 1.14 -23.21
C ILE A 112 -9.82 0.07 -23.01
N GLY A 113 -8.97 0.19 -21.99
CA GLY A 113 -7.95 -0.84 -21.69
C GLY A 113 -8.57 -2.21 -21.39
N HIS A 114 -9.68 -2.25 -20.65
CA HIS A 114 -10.42 -3.47 -20.41
C HIS A 114 -11.15 -3.99 -21.66
N LEU A 115 -11.63 -3.14 -22.56
CA LEU A 115 -12.23 -3.56 -23.83
C LEU A 115 -11.21 -4.18 -24.77
N VAL A 116 -9.98 -3.64 -24.82
CA VAL A 116 -8.87 -4.20 -25.62
C VAL A 116 -8.44 -5.58 -25.11
N LEU A 117 -8.44 -5.79 -23.79
CA LEU A 117 -8.16 -7.10 -23.19
C LEU A 117 -9.39 -8.04 -23.14
N GLY A 118 -10.60 -7.49 -23.23
CA GLY A 118 -11.81 -8.05 -22.66
C GLY A 118 -12.94 -8.52 -23.59
N PRO A 119 -12.77 -8.86 -24.88
CA PRO A 119 -13.77 -9.74 -25.48
C PRO A 119 -13.78 -11.13 -24.81
N ALA A 120 -12.78 -11.47 -23.98
CA ALA A 120 -12.57 -12.83 -23.47
C ALA A 120 -13.24 -13.18 -22.13
N LYS A 121 -13.89 -12.27 -21.37
CA LYS A 121 -14.57 -12.64 -20.11
C LYS A 121 -15.79 -11.76 -19.79
N PRO A 122 -17.01 -12.33 -19.62
CA PRO A 122 -18.15 -11.58 -19.12
C PRO A 122 -18.07 -11.50 -17.59
N LEU A 123 -17.83 -10.32 -17.04
CA LEU A 123 -18.03 -10.09 -15.61
C LEU A 123 -19.07 -9.01 -15.36
N ARG A 124 -20.19 -9.52 -14.86
CA ARG A 124 -21.33 -8.86 -14.23
C ARG A 124 -20.86 -7.78 -13.25
N PHE A 125 -21.05 -6.51 -13.63
CA PHE A 125 -21.00 -5.36 -12.74
C PHE A 125 -22.21 -5.40 -11.79
N SER A 126 -22.17 -6.28 -10.78
CA SER A 126 -23.01 -6.11 -9.60
C SER A 126 -22.26 -5.20 -8.63
N CYS A 127 -22.84 -4.01 -8.44
CA CYS A 127 -22.47 -2.98 -7.49
C CYS A 127 -21.91 -3.52 -6.16
N THR A 128 -20.58 -3.57 -6.01
CA THR A 128 -19.94 -3.70 -4.71
C THR A 128 -19.60 -2.30 -4.20
N CYS A 129 -20.63 -1.59 -3.73
CA CYS A 129 -20.47 -0.44 -2.84
C CYS A 129 -19.95 -0.94 -1.47
N ARG A 130 -18.70 -1.41 -1.40
CA ARG A 130 -18.02 -1.77 -0.14
C ARG A 130 -16.50 -1.81 -0.28
N TRP A 131 -15.89 -0.77 -0.87
CA TRP A 131 -14.43 -0.60 -0.79
C TRP A 131 -14.00 0.87 -0.72
N ARG A 132 -14.79 1.67 -0.01
CA ARG A 132 -14.47 3.07 0.32
C ARG A 132 -14.50 3.24 1.84
N SER A 133 -13.48 2.72 2.54
CA SER A 133 -13.31 3.05 3.96
C SER A 133 -11.89 2.97 4.54
N SER A 134 -10.81 2.60 3.83
CA SER A 134 -9.50 2.59 4.53
C SER A 134 -8.21 2.98 3.81
N SER A 135 -8.14 3.24 2.50
CA SER A 135 -6.78 3.46 1.91
C SER A 135 -6.64 4.39 0.71
N ALA A 136 -7.68 5.10 0.24
CA ALA A 136 -7.62 5.81 -1.05
C ALA A 136 -7.73 7.35 -0.95
N ALA A 137 -7.12 7.98 0.06
CA ALA A 137 -7.13 9.44 0.19
C ALA A 137 -5.78 10.04 0.63
N THR A 138 -4.64 9.49 0.19
CA THR A 138 -3.33 10.14 0.45
C THR A 138 -2.35 10.09 -0.72
N VAL A 139 -2.77 9.76 -1.94
CA VAL A 139 -1.91 9.96 -3.12
C VAL A 139 -2.76 10.33 -4.34
N VAL A 140 -3.12 11.61 -4.43
CA VAL A 140 -2.90 12.51 -5.58
C VAL A 140 -2.55 13.87 -4.99
#